data_AF-H2YL35-F1
#
_entry.id   AF-H2YL35-F1
#
_cell.length_a   1.000
_cell.length_b   1.000
_cell.length_c   1.000
_cell.angle_alpha   90.00
_cell.angle_beta   90.00
_cell.angle_gamma   90.00
#
_symmetry.space_group_name_H-M   'P 1'
#
loop_
_entity.id
_entity.type
_entity.pdbx_description
1 polymer ?
#
loop_
_entity_poly.entity_id
_entity_poly.type
_entity_poly.pdbx_seq_one_letter_code
_entity_poly.pdbx_strand_id
1 'polypeptide(L)'
;MSKSKMNGVEPGDFVSEWGITLTRLFVLYAAAPYESIHWDVKTDIIPGVMRWQMKMWRSVGRLIDARRRVRRSGDEDPSDADAEMERKIAEDTNLAIKQVTFNFKETTVLSAAVTSLMTIARSTMNIPEKIVERSAEYERSICAQVIMATPMMPHFTSELWEGLRGMEYKLTNQEWDKEVLDQSWPRPVDLGHMERKRVSVRVNGKRCTILRISPSENMKELVLLNEDVKRRLNGQRVINVVISKRKKRTEINVISESQLIDSR
;
A
#
# COMPACT_ATOMS: atom_id res chain seq x y z
N MET A 1 -2.00 12.75 -39.44
CA MET A 1 -1.71 14.15 -39.84
C MET A 1 -0.74 14.12 -41.02
N SER A 2 -0.89 14.98 -42.03
CA SER A 2 0.03 15.04 -43.18
C SER A 2 0.27 16.46 -43.66
N LYS A 3 1.48 16.73 -44.16
CA LYS A 3 1.85 18.04 -44.73
C LYS A 3 0.93 18.46 -45.89
N SER A 4 0.59 17.52 -46.77
CA SER A 4 -0.30 17.77 -47.91
C SER A 4 -1.73 18.16 -47.54
N LYS A 5 -2.22 17.73 -46.37
CA LYS A 5 -3.56 18.06 -45.87
C LYS A 5 -3.56 19.29 -44.95
N MET A 6 -2.39 19.89 -44.70
CA MET A 6 -2.19 21.02 -43.80
C MET A 6 -2.91 20.86 -42.45
N ASN A 7 -2.98 19.63 -41.95
CA ASN A 7 -3.66 19.28 -40.71
C ASN A 7 -2.68 18.78 -39.63
N GLY A 8 -1.42 19.21 -39.72
CA GLY A 8 -0.44 19.01 -38.66
C GLY A 8 -0.81 19.87 -37.46
N VAL A 9 -0.67 19.31 -36.27
CA VAL A 9 -0.74 20.06 -35.02
C VAL A 9 0.69 20.30 -34.55
N GLU A 10 1.01 21.55 -34.24
CA GLU A 10 2.31 21.92 -33.68
C GLU A 10 2.34 21.55 -32.19
N PRO A 11 3.22 20.62 -31.74
CA PRO A 11 3.30 20.24 -30.33
C PRO A 11 3.77 21.40 -29.44
N GLY A 12 4.52 22.36 -29.99
CA GLY A 12 5.07 23.51 -29.27
C GLY A 12 4.01 24.36 -28.57
N ASP A 13 2.84 24.57 -29.18
CA ASP A 13 1.77 25.37 -28.59
C ASP A 13 1.21 24.68 -27.33
N PHE A 14 0.95 23.37 -27.42
CA PHE A 14 0.46 22.58 -26.30
C PHE A 14 1.51 22.47 -25.17
N VAL A 15 2.79 22.30 -25.53
CA VAL A 15 3.90 22.30 -24.56
C VAL A 15 4.04 23.67 -23.90
N SER A 16 3.82 24.77 -24.62
CA SER A 16 3.91 26.12 -24.07
C SER A 16 2.76 26.40 -23.09
N GLU A 17 1.56 25.89 -23.38
CA GLU A 17 0.39 26.07 -22.52
C GLU A 17 0.40 25.16 -21.27
N TRP A 18 0.73 23.88 -21.44
CA TRP A 18 0.57 22.86 -20.39
C TRP A 18 1.89 22.29 -19.84
N GLY A 19 3.01 22.60 -20.47
CA GLY A 19 4.32 22.06 -20.12
C GLY A 19 4.55 20.63 -20.64
N ILE A 20 5.82 20.26 -20.71
CA ILE A 20 6.26 18.98 -21.30
C ILE A 20 5.72 17.75 -20.55
N THR A 21 5.60 17.84 -19.22
CA THR A 21 5.13 16.71 -18.40
C THR A 21 3.68 16.37 -18.69
N LEU A 22 2.79 17.36 -18.74
CA LEU A 22 1.37 17.13 -19.06
C LEU A 22 1.19 16.72 -20.51
N THR A 23 1.99 17.27 -21.42
CA THR A 23 2.00 16.86 -22.84
C THR A 23 2.31 15.37 -22.99
N ARG A 24 3.36 14.88 -22.32
CA ARG A 24 3.70 13.45 -22.33
C ARG A 24 2.57 12.60 -21.77
N LEU A 25 2.04 12.96 -20.61
CA LEU A 25 0.97 12.20 -19.96
C LEU A 25 -0.32 12.20 -20.78
N PHE A 26 -0.64 13.30 -21.45
CA PHE A 26 -1.77 13.38 -22.37
C PHE A 26 -1.63 12.33 -23.48
N VAL A 27 -0.50 12.31 -24.18
CA VAL A 27 -0.25 11.33 -25.27
C VAL A 27 -0.32 9.89 -24.74
N LEU A 28 0.29 9.61 -23.59
CA LEU A 28 0.35 8.27 -23.01
C LEU A 28 -1.00 7.78 -22.45
N TYR A 29 -1.88 8.71 -22.07
CA TYR A 29 -3.18 8.38 -21.48
C TYR A 29 -4.32 8.38 -22.50
N ALA A 30 -4.21 9.16 -23.58
CA ALA A 30 -5.29 9.36 -24.55
C ALA A 30 -5.67 8.10 -25.31
N ALA A 31 -4.71 7.23 -25.66
CA ALA A 31 -4.98 5.98 -26.35
C ALA A 31 -3.85 4.96 -26.16
N ALA A 32 -4.11 3.69 -26.47
CA ALA A 32 -3.05 2.68 -26.54
C ALA A 32 -2.12 2.92 -27.76
N PRO A 33 -0.89 2.38 -27.78
CA PRO A 33 0.07 2.62 -28.87
C PRO A 33 -0.41 2.22 -30.27
N TYR A 34 -1.35 1.28 -30.36
CA TYR A 34 -1.93 0.76 -31.60
C TYR A 34 -3.26 1.44 -31.96
N GLU A 35 -3.75 2.38 -31.14
CA GLU A 35 -5.00 3.11 -31.37
C GLU A 35 -4.73 4.51 -31.95
N SER A 36 -5.65 4.99 -32.78
CA SER A 36 -5.60 6.34 -33.31
C SER A 36 -6.06 7.37 -32.28
N ILE A 37 -5.24 8.40 -32.02
CA ILE A 37 -5.64 9.55 -31.22
C ILE A 37 -6.30 10.59 -32.14
N HIS A 38 -7.54 10.94 -31.85
CA HIS A 38 -8.15 12.16 -32.37
C HIS A 38 -7.66 13.34 -31.54
N TRP A 39 -6.84 14.21 -32.14
CA TRP A 39 -6.28 15.36 -31.44
C TRP A 39 -7.33 16.47 -31.29
N ASP A 40 -8.07 16.43 -30.18
CA ASP A 40 -8.89 17.54 -29.72
C ASP A 40 -8.15 18.26 -28.58
N VAL A 41 -7.91 19.56 -28.74
CA VAL A 41 -7.18 20.38 -27.75
C VAL A 41 -8.01 20.55 -26.45
N LYS A 42 -9.32 20.27 -26.48
CA LYS A 42 -10.21 20.33 -25.30
C LYS A 42 -10.43 18.95 -24.68
N THR A 43 -9.40 18.38 -24.06
CA THR A 43 -9.56 17.07 -23.40
C THR A 43 -9.76 17.18 -21.88
N ASP A 44 -10.81 16.52 -21.38
CA ASP A 44 -11.07 16.32 -19.94
C ASP A 44 -9.97 15.49 -19.24
N ILE A 45 -9.01 14.98 -20.00
CA ILE A 45 -7.83 14.24 -19.53
C ILE A 45 -6.93 15.14 -18.68
N ILE A 46 -6.65 16.37 -19.15
CA ILE A 46 -5.66 17.26 -18.50
C ILE A 46 -6.05 17.55 -17.04
N PRO A 47 -7.28 17.98 -16.70
CA PRO A 47 -7.67 18.19 -15.31
C PRO A 47 -7.55 16.93 -14.45
N GLY A 48 -7.80 15.74 -15.02
CA GLY A 48 -7.64 14.46 -14.33
C GLY A 48 -6.19 14.18 -13.93
N VAL A 49 -5.27 14.36 -14.86
CA VAL A 49 -3.83 14.19 -14.66
C VAL A 49 -3.28 15.22 -13.67
N MET A 50 -3.68 16.49 -13.79
CA MET A 50 -3.27 17.55 -12.85
C MET A 50 -3.73 17.26 -11.42
N ARG A 51 -4.99 16.82 -11.24
CA ARG A 51 -5.50 16.41 -9.92
C ARG A 51 -4.70 15.24 -9.34
N TRP A 52 -4.25 14.31 -10.17
CA TRP A 52 -3.40 13.21 -9.74
C TRP A 52 -2.01 13.68 -9.30
N GLN A 53 -1.34 14.51 -10.10
CA GLN A 53 -0.05 15.11 -9.73
C GLN A 53 -0.15 15.88 -8.41
N MET A 54 -1.21 16.68 -8.23
CA MET A 54 -1.41 17.41 -6.97
C MET A 54 -1.58 16.48 -5.77
N LYS A 55 -2.20 15.30 -5.94
CA LYS A 55 -2.30 14.30 -4.87
C LYS A 55 -0.92 13.72 -4.54
N MET A 56 -0.13 13.36 -5.55
CA MET A 56 1.25 12.87 -5.32
C MET A 56 2.08 13.92 -4.58
N TRP A 57 2.04 15.18 -5.03
CA TRP A 57 2.72 16.30 -4.39
C TRP A 57 2.33 16.44 -2.92
N ARG A 58 1.02 16.44 -2.63
CA ARG A 58 0.51 16.53 -1.26
C ARG A 58 0.91 15.34 -0.39
N SER A 59 0.83 14.11 -0.91
CA SER A 59 1.21 12.91 -0.14
C SER A 59 2.71 12.88 0.17
N VAL A 60 3.56 13.29 -0.78
CA VAL A 60 5.02 13.41 -0.57
C VAL A 60 5.31 14.51 0.46
N GLY A 61 4.76 15.71 0.28
CA GLY A 61 4.96 16.81 1.23
C GLY A 61 4.49 16.44 2.64
N ARG A 62 3.34 15.79 2.75
CA ARG A 62 2.81 15.30 4.03
C ARG A 62 3.73 14.27 4.69
N LEU A 63 4.29 13.34 3.92
CA LEU A 63 5.26 12.38 4.44
C LEU A 63 6.52 13.10 4.94
N ILE A 64 7.07 14.03 4.17
CA ILE A 64 8.24 14.83 4.56
C ILE A 64 7.97 15.58 5.87
N ASP A 65 6.84 16.28 5.97
CA ASP A 65 6.46 17.06 7.15
C ASP A 65 6.20 16.18 8.38
N ALA A 66 5.60 15.01 8.19
CA ALA A 66 5.43 14.02 9.24
C ALA A 66 6.80 13.53 9.75
N ARG A 67 7.71 13.14 8.84
CA ARG A 67 9.05 12.65 9.20
C ARG A 67 9.93 13.68 9.90
N ARG A 68 9.78 14.97 9.59
CA ARG A 68 10.44 16.06 10.33
C ARG A 68 9.97 16.19 11.78
N ARG A 69 8.70 15.85 12.05
CA ARG A 69 8.09 15.98 13.39
C ARG A 69 8.33 14.77 14.29
N VAL A 70 8.75 13.63 13.72
CA VAL A 70 9.06 12.42 14.49
C VAL A 70 10.24 12.69 15.42
N ARG A 71 9.93 13.04 16.66
CA ARG A 71 10.85 12.82 17.78
C ARG A 71 10.82 11.32 18.07
N ARG A 72 11.97 10.71 18.35
CA ARG A 72 12.04 9.34 18.89
C ARG A 72 11.25 9.29 20.20
N SER A 73 9.94 9.08 20.13
CA SER A 73 9.05 9.07 21.28
C SER A 73 8.15 7.84 21.22
N GLY A 74 8.47 6.89 22.11
CA GLY A 74 7.61 5.80 22.60
C GLY A 74 7.04 4.86 21.53
N ASP A 75 7.53 3.62 21.55
CA ASP A 75 6.88 2.47 20.91
C ASP A 75 5.50 2.26 21.55
N GLU A 76 4.50 3.00 21.09
CA GLU A 76 3.11 2.59 21.26
C GLU A 76 2.84 1.52 20.23
N ASP A 77 2.47 0.33 20.70
CA ASP A 77 2.08 -0.78 19.84
C ASP A 77 0.94 -0.34 18.91
N PRO A 78 1.01 -0.69 17.60
CA PRO A 78 -0.04 -0.33 16.66
C PRO A 78 -1.39 -0.90 17.12
N SER A 79 -2.45 -0.10 17.05
CA SER A 79 -3.79 -0.63 17.28
C SER A 79 -4.19 -1.62 16.18
N ASP A 80 -5.18 -2.47 16.43
CA ASP A 80 -5.70 -3.39 15.41
C ASP A 80 -6.14 -2.70 14.12
N ALA A 81 -6.67 -1.48 14.24
CA ALA A 81 -7.08 -0.66 13.11
C ALA A 81 -5.87 -0.13 12.31
N ASP A 82 -4.76 0.16 12.99
CA ASP A 82 -3.52 0.59 12.33
C ASP A 82 -2.90 -0.56 11.56
N ALA A 83 -2.78 -1.73 12.20
CA ALA A 83 -2.26 -2.94 11.55
C ALA A 83 -3.08 -3.34 10.31
N GLU A 84 -4.42 -3.24 10.38
CA GLU A 84 -5.27 -3.51 9.21
C GLU A 84 -5.07 -2.48 8.10
N MET A 85 -4.88 -1.20 8.46
CA MET A 85 -4.63 -0.16 7.48
C MET A 85 -3.24 -0.30 6.82
N GLU A 86 -2.20 -0.62 7.59
CA GLU A 86 -0.86 -0.91 7.06
C GLU A 86 -0.91 -2.08 6.08
N ARG A 87 -1.61 -3.16 6.46
CA ARG A 87 -1.84 -4.30 5.57
C ARG A 87 -2.54 -3.88 4.28
N LYS A 88 -3.61 -3.09 4.37
CA LYS A 88 -4.32 -2.59 3.20
C LYS A 88 -3.41 -1.77 2.28
N ILE A 89 -2.60 -0.87 2.85
CA ILE A 89 -1.61 -0.10 2.09
C ILE A 89 -0.63 -1.04 1.38
N ALA A 90 -0.15 -2.08 2.06
CA ALA A 90 0.77 -3.04 1.50
C ALA A 90 0.16 -3.87 0.35
N GLU A 91 -1.11 -4.30 0.52
CA GLU A 91 -1.89 -5.01 -0.50
C GLU A 91 -2.14 -4.13 -1.73
N ASP A 92 -2.61 -2.89 -1.54
CA ASP A 92 -2.83 -1.90 -2.60
C ASP A 92 -1.52 -1.60 -3.36
N THR A 93 -0.41 -1.47 -2.63
CA THR A 93 0.92 -1.21 -3.20
C THR A 93 1.40 -2.39 -4.05
N ASN A 94 1.28 -3.62 -3.55
CA ASN A 94 1.63 -4.81 -4.31
C ASN A 94 0.76 -4.99 -5.56
N LEU A 95 -0.54 -4.69 -5.47
CA LEU A 95 -1.45 -4.75 -6.60
C LEU A 95 -1.06 -3.71 -7.68
N ALA A 96 -0.81 -2.47 -7.27
CA ALA A 96 -0.38 -1.42 -8.19
C ALA A 96 0.95 -1.79 -8.87
N ILE A 97 1.94 -2.27 -8.12
CA ILE A 97 3.22 -2.71 -8.70
C ILE A 97 2.99 -3.79 -9.75
N LYS A 98 2.17 -4.82 -9.47
CA LYS A 98 1.86 -5.88 -10.43
C LYS A 98 1.20 -5.34 -11.70
N GLN A 99 0.16 -4.52 -11.54
CA GLN A 99 -0.62 -3.98 -12.67
C GLN A 99 0.22 -3.04 -13.54
N VAL A 100 0.95 -2.11 -12.91
CA VAL A 100 1.79 -1.15 -13.62
C VAL A 100 2.92 -1.90 -14.33
N THR A 101 3.61 -2.83 -13.65
CA THR A 101 4.66 -3.66 -14.28
C THR A 101 4.13 -4.44 -15.48
N PHE A 102 2.96 -5.07 -15.34
CA PHE A 102 2.34 -5.82 -16.44
C PHE A 102 2.01 -4.92 -17.63
N ASN A 103 1.48 -3.72 -17.39
CA ASN A 103 1.18 -2.78 -18.47
C ASN A 103 2.43 -2.22 -19.15
N PHE A 104 3.54 -2.04 -18.43
CA PHE A 104 4.81 -1.63 -19.03
C PHE A 104 5.49 -2.76 -19.82
N LYS A 105 5.42 -4.00 -19.33
CA LYS A 105 6.17 -5.12 -19.92
C LYS A 105 5.42 -5.92 -20.97
N GLU A 106 4.13 -6.16 -20.75
CA GLU A 106 3.37 -7.15 -21.52
C GLU A 106 2.40 -6.49 -22.51
N THR A 107 1.65 -5.48 -22.08
CA THR A 107 0.57 -4.91 -22.91
C THR A 107 0.94 -3.60 -23.59
N THR A 108 1.87 -2.84 -23.03
CA THR A 108 2.19 -1.45 -23.42
C THR A 108 1.00 -0.48 -23.34
N VAL A 109 -0.09 -0.87 -22.66
CA VAL A 109 -1.28 -0.02 -22.45
C VAL A 109 -1.02 0.92 -21.27
N LEU A 110 -0.31 2.02 -21.54
CA LEU A 110 0.16 2.95 -20.52
C LEU A 110 -0.97 3.77 -19.88
N SER A 111 -2.11 3.93 -20.56
CA SER A 111 -3.31 4.50 -19.96
C SER A 111 -3.78 3.71 -18.74
N ALA A 112 -3.78 2.36 -18.82
CA ALA A 112 -4.11 1.49 -17.70
C ALA A 112 -3.07 1.56 -16.57
N ALA A 113 -1.77 1.69 -16.91
CA ALA A 113 -0.72 1.93 -15.92
C ALA A 113 -0.95 3.24 -15.14
N VAL A 114 -1.28 4.33 -15.83
CA VAL A 114 -1.64 5.61 -15.23
C VAL A 114 -2.88 5.46 -14.34
N THR A 115 -3.93 4.75 -14.77
CA THR A 115 -5.12 4.51 -13.95
C THR A 115 -4.81 3.76 -12.66
N SER A 116 -3.94 2.75 -12.71
CA SER A 116 -3.46 2.04 -11.51
C SER A 116 -2.71 2.99 -10.57
N LEU A 117 -1.83 3.84 -11.10
CA LEU A 117 -1.10 4.84 -10.30
C LEU A 117 -2.04 5.91 -9.68
N MET A 118 -3.03 6.38 -10.42
CA MET A 118 -4.06 7.30 -9.90
C MET A 118 -4.89 6.66 -8.78
N THR A 119 -5.04 5.33 -8.80
CA THR A 119 -5.81 4.60 -7.79
C THR A 119 -5.03 4.48 -6.48
N ILE A 120 -3.76 4.09 -6.52
CA ILE A 120 -2.91 4.06 -5.33
C ILE A 120 -2.62 5.48 -4.79
N ALA A 121 -2.51 6.49 -5.66
CA ALA A 121 -2.39 7.88 -5.22
C ALA A 121 -3.64 8.34 -4.46
N ARG A 122 -4.82 7.80 -4.76
CA ARG A 122 -6.04 8.07 -3.98
C ARG A 122 -6.06 7.31 -2.66
N SER A 123 -5.61 6.06 -2.63
CA SER A 123 -5.61 5.26 -1.38
C SER A 123 -4.66 5.80 -0.32
N THR A 124 -3.60 6.52 -0.74
CA THR A 124 -2.61 7.12 0.15
C THR A 124 -2.92 8.54 0.64
N MET A 125 -4.03 9.16 0.20
CA MET A 125 -4.40 10.53 0.62
C MET A 125 -4.96 10.61 2.04
N ASN A 126 -5.87 9.69 2.39
CA ASN A 126 -6.68 9.77 3.62
C ASN A 126 -6.16 8.80 4.70
N ILE A 127 -4.85 8.76 4.89
CA ILE A 127 -4.22 7.93 5.92
C ILE A 127 -4.13 8.73 7.23
N PRO A 128 -4.35 8.17 8.43
CA PRO A 128 -4.13 8.86 9.70
C PRO A 128 -2.68 9.32 9.90
N GLU A 129 -2.48 10.44 10.58
CA GLU A 129 -1.14 11.04 10.74
C GLU A 129 -0.14 10.10 11.40
N LYS A 130 -0.56 9.40 12.46
CA LYS A 130 0.27 8.38 13.13
C LYS A 130 0.81 7.29 12.20
N ILE A 131 0.06 6.90 11.17
CA ILE A 131 0.50 5.90 10.19
C ILE A 131 1.47 6.55 9.21
N VAL A 132 1.21 7.77 8.75
CA VAL A 132 2.17 8.51 7.91
C VAL A 132 3.52 8.70 8.64
N GLU A 133 3.48 8.97 9.93
CA GLU A 133 4.64 9.19 10.80
C GLU A 133 5.44 7.94 11.14
N ARG A 134 4.86 6.72 11.04
CA ARG A 134 5.47 5.50 11.59
C ARG A 134 5.45 4.28 10.66
N SER A 135 4.68 4.33 9.58
CA SER A 135 4.53 3.17 8.70
C SER A 135 5.60 3.12 7.63
N ALA A 136 6.35 2.02 7.60
CA ALA A 136 7.27 1.71 6.51
C ALA A 136 6.51 1.40 5.21
N GLU A 137 5.32 0.80 5.31
CA GLU A 137 4.49 0.47 4.13
C GLU A 137 3.91 1.71 3.48
N TYR A 138 3.53 2.73 4.25
CA TYR A 138 3.12 4.01 3.69
C TYR A 138 4.26 4.67 2.90
N GLU A 139 5.45 4.74 3.50
CA GLU A 139 6.64 5.27 2.82
C GLU A 139 7.00 4.47 1.57
N ARG A 140 6.95 3.12 1.64
CA ARG A 140 7.15 2.24 0.48
C ARG A 140 6.14 2.53 -0.61
N SER A 141 4.88 2.74 -0.25
CA SER A 141 3.81 3.08 -1.20
C SER A 141 4.08 4.39 -1.93
N ILE A 142 4.50 5.44 -1.20
CA ILE A 142 4.85 6.73 -1.80
C ILE A 142 6.07 6.61 -2.71
N CYS A 143 7.14 5.94 -2.26
CA CYS A 143 8.34 5.72 -3.07
C CYS A 143 8.04 4.94 -4.35
N ALA A 144 7.27 3.84 -4.23
CA ALA A 144 6.89 3.02 -5.38
C ALA A 144 6.06 3.81 -6.39
N GLN A 145 5.14 4.67 -5.94
CA GLN A 145 4.38 5.55 -6.84
C GLN A 145 5.28 6.51 -7.61
N VAL A 146 6.25 7.13 -6.93
CA VAL A 146 7.19 8.07 -7.56
C VAL A 146 8.04 7.34 -8.60
N ILE A 147 8.68 6.22 -8.24
CA ILE A 147 9.53 5.44 -9.15
C ILE A 147 8.75 4.91 -10.36
N MET A 148 7.55 4.35 -10.15
CA MET A 148 6.74 3.81 -11.25
C MET A 148 6.20 4.89 -12.18
N ALA A 149 6.03 6.13 -11.71
CA ALA A 149 5.60 7.26 -12.51
C ALA A 149 6.73 7.85 -13.36
N THR A 150 8.00 7.62 -12.99
CA THR A 150 9.18 8.25 -13.59
C THR A 150 9.29 8.09 -15.11
N PRO A 151 9.03 6.91 -15.72
CA PRO A 151 9.09 6.77 -17.18
C PRO A 151 8.13 7.71 -17.93
N MET A 152 7.04 8.11 -17.29
CA MET A 152 5.99 8.94 -17.90
C MET A 152 6.21 10.44 -17.60
N MET A 153 6.62 10.76 -16.37
CA MET A 153 6.81 12.13 -15.88
C MET A 153 8.14 12.31 -15.12
N PRO A 154 9.28 12.23 -15.82
CA PRO A 154 10.61 12.21 -15.18
C PRO A 154 10.91 13.51 -14.42
N HIS A 155 10.60 14.68 -14.99
CA HIS A 155 10.88 15.96 -14.32
C HIS A 155 10.14 16.10 -12.98
N PHE A 156 8.83 15.81 -12.97
CA PHE A 156 8.00 15.91 -11.77
C PHE A 156 8.42 14.90 -10.69
N THR A 157 8.68 13.66 -11.10
CA THR A 157 9.10 12.61 -10.15
C THR A 157 10.51 12.83 -9.61
N SER A 158 11.40 13.47 -10.38
CA SER A 158 12.73 13.85 -9.91
C SER A 158 12.64 14.87 -8.76
N GLU A 159 11.79 15.89 -8.90
CA GLU A 159 11.56 16.87 -7.84
C GLU A 159 10.96 16.24 -6.57
N LEU A 160 9.95 15.37 -6.74
CA LEU A 160 9.36 14.64 -5.61
C LEU A 160 10.38 13.74 -4.92
N TRP A 161 11.20 13.03 -5.71
CA TRP A 161 12.23 12.14 -5.19
C TRP A 161 13.30 12.89 -4.42
N GLU A 162 13.71 14.07 -4.90
CA GLU A 162 14.68 14.89 -4.18
C GLU A 162 14.16 15.34 -2.81
N GLY A 163 12.88 15.72 -2.74
CA GLY A 163 12.21 15.99 -1.46
C GLY A 163 12.23 14.78 -0.52
N LEU A 164 11.97 13.57 -1.03
CA LEU A 164 12.03 12.33 -0.25
C LEU A 164 13.46 11.98 0.19
N ARG A 165 14.46 12.18 -0.68
CA ARG A 165 15.88 11.98 -0.35
C ARG A 165 16.33 12.91 0.77
N GLY A 166 15.80 14.13 0.82
CA GLY A 166 16.06 15.10 1.88
C GLY A 166 15.46 14.76 3.26
N MET A 167 14.66 13.70 3.39
CA MET A 167 14.11 13.30 4.69
C MET A 167 15.22 12.79 5.63
N GLU A 168 15.26 13.28 6.86
CA GLU A 168 16.22 12.79 7.88
C GLU A 168 15.88 11.37 8.33
N TYR A 169 14.58 11.08 8.50
CA TYR A 169 14.09 9.80 8.99
C TYR A 169 13.39 9.04 7.86
N LYS A 170 13.98 7.91 7.46
CA LYS A 170 13.51 7.01 6.41
C LYS A 170 13.31 5.62 7.03
N LEU A 171 12.16 5.00 6.78
CA LEU A 171 11.82 3.68 7.29
C LEU A 171 12.07 2.55 6.30
N THR A 172 12.29 2.89 5.04
CA THR A 172 12.49 1.93 3.96
C THR A 172 13.93 1.91 3.48
N ASN A 173 14.35 0.76 2.95
CA ASN A 173 15.70 0.55 2.43
C ASN A 173 15.77 0.88 0.92
N GLN A 174 15.17 1.99 0.49
CA GLN A 174 15.35 2.46 -0.90
C GLN A 174 16.82 2.86 -1.13
N GLU A 175 17.22 2.95 -2.40
CA GLU A 175 18.56 3.38 -2.78
C GLU A 175 18.66 4.91 -2.70
N TRP A 176 18.55 5.47 -1.49
CA TRP A 176 18.36 6.91 -1.22
C TRP A 176 19.47 7.82 -1.79
N ASP A 177 20.65 7.27 -2.05
CA ASP A 177 21.76 8.02 -2.65
C ASP A 177 21.59 8.22 -4.17
N LYS A 178 20.77 7.38 -4.82
CA LYS A 178 20.53 7.43 -6.26
C LYS A 178 19.41 8.39 -6.62
N GLU A 179 19.52 9.00 -7.79
CA GLU A 179 18.42 9.74 -8.42
C GLU A 179 17.26 8.81 -8.79
N VAL A 180 16.06 9.37 -9.01
CA VAL A 180 14.86 8.58 -9.28
C VAL A 180 14.98 7.73 -10.55
N LEU A 181 15.73 8.22 -11.55
CA LEU A 181 15.96 7.55 -12.83
C LEU A 181 16.84 6.30 -12.68
N ASP A 182 17.68 6.26 -11.64
CA ASP A 182 18.61 5.17 -11.36
C ASP A 182 18.06 4.18 -10.32
N GLN A 183 16.83 4.40 -9.83
CA GLN A 183 16.19 3.50 -8.89
C GLN A 183 15.84 2.17 -9.52
N SER A 184 16.02 1.10 -8.75
CA SER A 184 15.48 -0.20 -9.11
C SER A 184 13.95 -0.16 -9.15
N TRP A 185 13.37 -0.78 -10.19
CA TRP A 185 11.91 -0.90 -10.29
C TRP A 185 11.33 -1.66 -9.08
N PRO A 186 10.26 -1.17 -8.44
CA PRO A 186 9.73 -1.78 -7.23
C PRO A 186 9.19 -3.17 -7.50
N ARG A 187 9.32 -4.06 -6.51
CA ARG A 187 8.82 -5.44 -6.56
C ARG A 187 7.74 -5.66 -5.49
N PRO A 188 6.72 -6.49 -5.77
CA PRO A 188 5.78 -6.90 -4.73
C PRO A 188 6.51 -7.63 -3.60
N VAL A 189 6.12 -7.36 -2.37
CA VAL A 189 6.70 -8.02 -1.17
C VAL A 189 5.78 -9.12 -0.65
N ASP A 190 6.34 -10.13 0.02
CA ASP A 190 5.52 -11.16 0.67
C ASP A 190 4.86 -10.62 1.94
N LEU A 191 3.54 -10.60 1.96
CA LEU A 191 2.71 -10.13 3.08
C LEU A 191 2.33 -11.24 4.05
N GLY A 192 2.89 -12.46 3.92
CA GLY A 192 2.58 -13.59 4.77
C GLY A 192 2.80 -13.32 6.27
N HIS A 193 3.73 -12.43 6.62
CA HIS A 193 3.97 -11.97 7.99
C HIS A 193 2.87 -11.02 8.52
N MET A 194 2.12 -10.37 7.64
CA MET A 194 0.96 -9.54 7.97
C MET A 194 -0.36 -10.33 7.91
N GLU A 195 -0.34 -11.58 7.44
CA GLU A 195 -1.54 -12.40 7.27
C GLU A 195 -2.07 -12.87 8.62
N ARG A 196 -3.12 -12.20 9.12
CA ARG A 196 -3.87 -12.67 10.28
C ARG A 196 -4.64 -13.95 9.96
N LYS A 197 -4.26 -15.06 10.61
CA LYS A 197 -4.91 -16.36 10.44
C LYS A 197 -6.09 -16.48 11.40
N ARG A 198 -7.19 -17.07 10.90
CA ARG A 198 -8.34 -17.43 11.75
C ARG A 198 -7.96 -18.61 12.64
N VAL A 199 -7.88 -18.36 13.93
CA VAL A 199 -7.63 -19.34 14.98
C VAL A 199 -8.97 -19.66 15.65
N SER A 200 -9.44 -20.89 15.48
CA SER A 200 -10.62 -21.39 16.21
C SER A 200 -10.24 -21.61 17.67
N VAL A 201 -10.96 -21.00 18.60
CA VAL A 201 -10.72 -21.15 20.04
C VAL A 201 -11.81 -22.02 20.64
N ARG A 202 -11.38 -23.03 21.39
CA ARG A 202 -12.24 -23.91 22.18
C ARG A 202 -11.85 -23.85 23.65
N VAL A 203 -12.84 -24.02 24.51
CA VAL A 203 -12.63 -24.23 25.95
C VAL A 203 -13.25 -25.57 26.30
N ASN A 204 -12.46 -26.47 26.87
CA ASN A 204 -12.83 -27.84 27.19
C ASN A 204 -13.48 -28.60 26.02
N GLY A 205 -12.91 -28.47 24.83
CA GLY A 205 -13.39 -29.12 23.60
C GLY A 205 -14.62 -28.45 22.95
N LYS A 206 -15.27 -27.49 23.63
CA LYS A 206 -16.43 -26.75 23.11
C LYS A 206 -16.00 -25.48 22.39
N ARG A 207 -16.59 -25.19 21.22
CA ARG A 207 -16.31 -23.97 20.45
C ARG A 207 -16.67 -22.73 21.27
N CYS A 208 -15.72 -21.80 21.37
CA CYS A 208 -15.85 -20.57 22.15
C CYS A 208 -15.89 -19.36 21.22
N THR A 209 -14.79 -19.08 20.52
CA THR A 209 -14.68 -17.91 19.63
C THR A 209 -13.73 -18.19 18.45
N ILE A 210 -13.60 -17.26 17.52
CA ILE A 210 -12.56 -17.28 16.47
C ILE A 210 -11.77 -15.99 16.59
N LEU A 211 -10.46 -16.11 16.80
CA LEU A 211 -9.54 -14.99 16.82
C LEU A 211 -8.83 -14.86 15.47
N ARG A 212 -8.44 -13.64 15.12
CA ARG A 212 -7.56 -13.36 13.98
C ARG A 212 -6.20 -12.98 14.54
N ILE A 213 -5.22 -13.86 14.37
CA ILE A 213 -3.92 -13.72 15.03
C ILE A 213 -2.85 -13.66 13.95
N SER A 214 -2.00 -12.64 14.02
CA SER A 214 -0.85 -12.49 13.14
C SER A 214 0.24 -13.53 13.50
N PRO A 215 1.16 -13.85 12.59
CA PRO A 215 2.29 -14.71 12.90
C PRO A 215 3.24 -14.15 13.96
N SER A 216 3.29 -12.83 14.13
CA SER A 216 4.15 -12.14 15.11
C SER A 216 3.54 -12.05 16.51
N GLU A 217 2.22 -12.20 16.64
CA GLU A 217 1.50 -12.11 17.91
C GLU A 217 1.57 -13.42 18.72
N ASN A 218 1.68 -13.31 20.06
CA ASN A 218 1.65 -14.48 20.94
C ASN A 218 0.24 -15.08 21.03
N MET A 219 0.01 -16.13 20.23
CA MET A 219 -1.28 -16.77 20.08
C MET A 219 -1.91 -17.28 21.39
N LYS A 220 -1.10 -17.73 22.35
CA LYS A 220 -1.62 -18.24 23.64
C LYS A 220 -2.11 -17.10 24.53
N GLU A 221 -1.35 -16.02 24.57
CA GLU A 221 -1.64 -14.86 25.39
C GLU A 221 -2.92 -14.16 24.95
N LEU A 222 -3.07 -13.92 23.64
CA LEU A 222 -4.29 -13.34 23.06
C LEU A 222 -5.55 -14.18 23.35
N VAL A 223 -5.42 -15.51 23.32
CA VAL A 223 -6.54 -16.41 23.66
C VAL A 223 -6.95 -16.27 25.12
N LEU A 224 -5.99 -16.16 26.04
CA LEU A 224 -6.26 -16.07 27.47
C LEU A 224 -6.76 -14.67 27.89
N LEU A 225 -6.35 -13.63 27.17
CA LEU A 225 -6.83 -12.26 27.39
C LEU A 225 -8.24 -12.01 26.85
N ASN A 226 -8.74 -12.87 25.95
CA ASN A 226 -10.05 -12.70 25.34
C ASN A 226 -11.21 -12.85 26.34
N GLU A 227 -12.12 -11.89 26.35
CA GLU A 227 -13.24 -11.83 27.31
C GLU A 227 -14.23 -12.99 27.20
N ASP A 228 -14.50 -13.52 26.01
CA ASP A 228 -15.39 -14.68 25.86
C ASP A 228 -14.75 -15.96 26.42
N VAL A 229 -13.42 -16.09 26.30
CA VAL A 229 -12.66 -17.19 26.87
C VAL A 229 -12.63 -17.08 28.39
N LYS A 230 -12.35 -15.89 28.94
CA LYS A 230 -12.41 -15.63 30.40
C LYS A 230 -13.79 -15.93 30.97
N ARG A 231 -14.86 -15.46 30.31
CA ARG A 231 -16.25 -15.73 30.71
C ARG A 231 -16.55 -17.23 30.71
N ARG A 232 -16.03 -17.97 29.72
CA ARG A 232 -16.22 -19.42 29.63
C ARG A 232 -15.41 -20.20 30.66
N LEU A 233 -14.24 -19.72 31.04
CA LEU A 233 -13.42 -20.29 32.10
C LEU A 233 -14.05 -20.07 33.48
N ASN A 234 -14.85 -19.01 33.67
CA ASN A 234 -15.59 -18.73 34.91
C ASN A 234 -14.72 -18.82 36.18
N GLY A 235 -13.51 -18.25 36.13
CA GLY A 235 -12.54 -18.28 37.23
C GLY A 235 -11.79 -19.59 37.43
N GLN A 236 -12.04 -20.61 36.62
CA GLN A 236 -11.30 -21.88 36.69
C GLN A 236 -9.85 -21.72 36.23
N ARG A 237 -8.95 -22.44 36.89
CA ARG A 237 -7.55 -22.45 36.51
C ARG A 237 -7.35 -23.19 35.19
N VAL A 238 -6.56 -22.58 34.30
CA VAL A 238 -6.13 -23.19 33.04
C VAL A 238 -5.01 -24.18 33.35
N ILE A 239 -5.23 -25.45 32.99
CA ILE A 239 -4.24 -26.52 33.15
C ILE A 239 -3.35 -26.59 31.93
N ASN A 240 -3.94 -26.50 30.73
CA ASN A 240 -3.20 -26.69 29.50
C ASN A 240 -3.80 -25.90 28.34
N VAL A 241 -2.96 -25.54 27.36
CA VAL A 241 -3.38 -24.89 26.12
C VAL A 241 -2.78 -25.68 24.95
N VAL A 242 -3.63 -26.44 24.27
CA VAL A 242 -3.22 -27.32 23.17
C VAL A 242 -3.44 -26.59 21.85
N ILE A 243 -2.37 -26.46 21.07
CA ILE A 243 -2.41 -25.87 19.72
C ILE A 243 -2.39 -27.01 18.71
N SER A 244 -3.40 -27.07 17.85
CA SER A 244 -3.46 -28.00 16.73
C SER A 244 -3.43 -27.25 15.40
N LYS A 245 -2.53 -27.65 14.50
CA LYS A 245 -2.40 -27.10 13.15
C LYS A 245 -2.80 -28.17 12.14
N ARG A 246 -3.91 -27.97 11.41
CA ARG A 246 -4.34 -28.85 10.31
C ARG A 246 -4.44 -28.05 9.01
N LYS A 247 -3.49 -28.27 8.08
CA LYS A 247 -3.38 -27.67 6.73
C LYS A 247 -3.69 -26.16 6.65
N LYS A 248 -4.96 -25.74 6.70
CA LYS A 248 -5.44 -24.34 6.63
C LYS A 248 -6.17 -23.82 7.88
N ARG A 249 -6.27 -24.61 8.95
CA ARG A 249 -6.94 -24.22 10.20
C ARG A 249 -6.00 -24.42 11.37
N THR A 250 -5.85 -23.35 12.15
CA THR A 250 -5.23 -23.38 13.47
C THR A 250 -6.36 -23.41 14.49
N GLU A 251 -6.31 -24.35 15.42
CA GLU A 251 -7.27 -24.46 16.51
C GLU A 251 -6.53 -24.52 17.85
N ILE A 252 -6.98 -23.72 18.80
CA ILE A 252 -6.50 -23.72 20.18
C ILE A 252 -7.59 -24.26 21.08
N ASN A 253 -7.26 -25.27 21.87
CA ASN A 253 -8.12 -25.76 22.94
C ASN A 253 -7.52 -25.41 24.29
N VAL A 254 -8.21 -24.56 25.04
CA VAL A 254 -7.91 -24.22 26.43
C VAL A 254 -8.58 -25.26 27.33
N ILE A 255 -7.80 -25.93 28.16
CA ILE A 255 -8.24 -26.98 29.07
C ILE A 255 -8.20 -26.43 30.48
N SER A 256 -9.35 -26.37 31.14
CA SER A 256 -9.49 -26.00 32.55
C SER A 256 -9.72 -27.22 33.44
N GLU A 257 -9.63 -27.01 34.75
CA GLU A 257 -9.81 -28.05 35.77
C GLU A 257 -11.15 -28.80 35.69
N SER A 258 -12.21 -28.18 35.17
CA SER A 258 -13.51 -28.87 35.04
C SER A 258 -13.52 -30.01 34.03
N GLN A 259 -12.64 -30.00 33.02
CA GLN A 259 -12.59 -31.09 32.04
C GLN A 259 -12.05 -32.40 32.63
N LEU A 260 -11.24 -32.32 33.70
CA LEU A 260 -10.77 -33.49 34.43
C LEU A 260 -11.86 -34.12 35.32
N ILE A 261 -12.90 -33.34 35.67
CA ILE A 261 -14.01 -33.80 36.50
C ILE A 261 -15.04 -34.54 35.64
N ASP A 262 -15.29 -34.09 34.40
CA ASP A 262 -16.21 -34.72 33.44
C ASP A 262 -15.66 -36.00 32.77
N SER A 263 -14.41 -36.39 33.05
CA SER A 263 -13.75 -37.59 32.47
C SER A 263 -13.57 -38.75 33.46
N ARG A 264 -14.18 -38.64 34.65
CA ARG A 264 -14.38 -39.74 35.62
C ARG A 264 -15.84 -40.17 35.62
#